data_AF-A0A9L0K3J2-F1
#
_entry.id   AF-A0A9L0K3J2-F1
#
_cell.length_a   1.000
_cell.length_b   1.000
_cell.length_c   1.000
_cell.angle_alpha   90.00
_cell.angle_beta   90.00
_cell.angle_gamma   90.00
#
_symmetry.space_group_name_H-M   'P 1'
#
loop_
_entity.id
_entity.type
_entity.pdbx_description
1 polymer ?
#
loop_
_entity_poly.entity_id
_entity_poly.type
_entity_poly.pdbx_seq_one_letter_code
_entity_poly.pdbx_strand_id
1 'polypeptide(L)'
;MAWSPLLLTLIALCTGSRAQSVTQPASVSGTLGQTVTISCTGSSSNIGSGHVSWYQQIPGTAPKRLIYSSASRASGVPDRFSGSRSGNTATLTISGLQAEDEADYYCGTLYSSWSSDTVLQACGEVRQKPAVPPVMGLLCAAPTPRPRQLLPWLVW
;
A
#
# COMPACT_ATOMS: atom_id res chain seq x y z
N MET A 1 -15.68 -19.98 42.22
CA MET A 1 -15.55 -19.14 40.99
C MET A 1 -14.08 -18.76 40.80
N ALA A 2 -13.23 -19.73 40.41
CA ALA A 2 -11.77 -19.56 40.32
C ALA A 2 -11.26 -19.46 38.87
N TRP A 3 -12.18 -19.48 37.89
CA TRP A 3 -11.88 -19.42 36.46
C TRP A 3 -11.71 -18.00 35.89
N SER A 4 -12.20 -16.97 36.59
CA SER A 4 -12.11 -15.57 36.19
C SER A 4 -10.67 -15.06 36.06
N PRO A 5 -9.73 -15.36 36.99
CA PRO A 5 -8.33 -14.96 36.81
C PRO A 5 -7.64 -15.70 35.64
N LEU A 6 -8.03 -16.95 35.36
CA LEU A 6 -7.51 -17.75 34.24
C LEU A 6 -7.99 -17.23 32.87
N LEU A 7 -9.21 -16.72 32.79
CA LEU A 7 -9.74 -16.11 31.56
C LEU A 7 -9.08 -14.75 31.27
N LEU A 8 -8.81 -13.96 32.31
CA LEU A 8 -8.13 -12.66 32.18
C LEU A 8 -6.66 -12.79 31.75
N THR A 9 -5.94 -13.81 32.22
CA THR A 9 -4.57 -14.08 31.75
C THR A 9 -4.55 -14.55 30.29
N LEU A 10 -5.54 -15.35 29.86
CA LEU A 10 -5.66 -15.79 28.46
C LEU A 10 -5.94 -14.62 27.50
N ILE A 11 -6.74 -13.63 27.91
CA ILE A 11 -7.00 -12.42 27.11
C ILE A 11 -5.76 -11.50 27.05
N ALA A 12 -4.95 -11.46 28.11
CA ALA A 12 -3.69 -10.71 28.14
C ALA A 12 -2.58 -11.31 27.24
N LEU A 13 -2.70 -12.57 26.82
CA LEU A 13 -1.82 -13.20 25.83
C LEU A 13 -2.18 -12.80 24.38
N CYS A 14 -3.35 -12.18 24.15
CA CYS A 14 -3.78 -11.72 22.84
C CYS A 14 -3.36 -10.27 22.53
N THR A 15 -2.71 -9.56 23.47
CA THR A 15 -2.32 -8.16 23.25
C THR A 15 -0.97 -8.05 22.55
N GLY A 16 -1.03 -7.86 21.23
CA GLY A 16 -0.03 -7.05 20.54
C GLY A 16 0.46 -7.59 19.21
N SER A 17 -0.40 -7.69 18.21
CA SER A 17 0.08 -7.66 16.81
C SER A 17 0.74 -6.29 16.58
N ARG A 18 2.07 -6.23 16.64
CA ARG A 18 2.83 -5.01 16.27
C ARG A 18 2.75 -4.83 14.75
N ALA A 19 1.71 -4.16 14.27
CA ALA A 19 1.67 -3.69 12.89
C ALA A 19 2.75 -2.63 12.73
N GLN A 20 3.72 -2.89 11.86
CA GLN A 20 4.77 -1.92 11.55
C GLN A 20 4.25 -0.97 10.48
N SER A 21 4.27 0.33 10.75
CA SER A 21 3.75 1.33 9.82
C SER A 21 4.80 1.71 8.77
N VAL A 22 4.34 1.89 7.54
CA VAL A 22 5.08 2.49 6.43
C VAL A 22 4.23 3.60 5.82
N THR A 23 4.89 4.62 5.29
CA THR A 23 4.25 5.78 4.69
C THR A 23 4.52 5.80 3.19
N GLN A 24 3.45 5.90 2.40
CA GLN A 24 3.49 6.06 0.95
C GLN A 24 2.71 7.33 0.55
N PRO A 25 3.02 7.97 -0.58
CA PRO A 25 2.16 9.00 -1.14
C PRO A 25 0.79 8.41 -1.47
N ALA A 26 -0.28 9.19 -1.25
CA ALA A 26 -1.65 8.74 -1.51
C ALA A 26 -1.91 8.48 -3.01
N SER A 27 -1.22 9.22 -3.88
CA SER A 27 -1.23 9.01 -5.32
C SER A 27 0.05 9.55 -5.95
N VAL A 28 0.40 8.99 -7.10
CA VAL A 28 1.43 9.52 -8.00
C VAL A 28 0.87 9.43 -9.41
N SER A 29 1.15 10.44 -10.23
CA SER A 29 0.68 10.53 -11.62
C SER A 29 1.85 10.87 -12.53
N GLY A 30 1.79 10.42 -13.79
CA GLY A 30 2.73 10.78 -14.84
C GLY A 30 2.09 10.62 -16.21
N THR A 31 2.73 11.15 -17.25
CA THR A 31 2.27 10.95 -18.63
C THR A 31 2.86 9.67 -19.22
N LEU A 32 2.25 9.15 -20.29
CA LEU A 32 2.78 8.01 -21.01
C LEU A 32 4.24 8.26 -21.44
N GLY A 33 5.09 7.25 -21.28
CA GLY A 33 6.52 7.33 -21.57
C GLY A 33 7.37 8.02 -20.49
N GLN A 34 6.79 8.71 -19.50
CA GLN A 34 7.56 9.32 -18.42
C GLN A 34 8.11 8.29 -17.44
N THR A 35 9.11 8.71 -16.67
CA THR A 35 9.56 7.95 -15.50
C THR A 35 8.84 8.44 -14.25
N VAL A 36 8.16 7.54 -13.57
CA VAL A 36 7.48 7.81 -12.29
C VAL A 36 8.21 7.10 -11.17
N THR A 37 8.24 7.72 -9.99
CA THR A 37 8.87 7.17 -8.81
C THR A 37 7.91 7.19 -7.63
N ILE A 38 7.76 6.04 -6.97
CA ILE A 38 6.92 5.85 -5.79
C ILE A 38 7.84 5.59 -4.60
N SER A 39 7.68 6.37 -3.53
CA SER A 39 8.46 6.23 -2.30
C SER A 39 7.69 5.48 -1.22
N CYS A 40 8.42 4.76 -0.38
CA CYS A 40 7.93 4.08 0.80
C CYS A 40 8.91 4.30 1.95
N THR A 41 8.47 4.99 2.99
CA THR A 41 9.31 5.36 4.14
C THR A 41 8.88 4.59 5.38
N GLY A 42 9.85 4.10 6.15
CA GLY A 42 9.63 3.36 7.39
C GLY A 42 10.60 3.78 8.49
N SER A 43 10.74 2.94 9.50
CA SER A 43 11.72 3.03 10.58
C SER A 43 13.07 2.38 10.21
N SER A 44 14.07 2.57 11.09
CA SER A 44 15.36 1.86 11.07
C SER A 44 15.20 0.37 11.23
N SER A 45 14.23 -0.02 12.03
CA SER A 45 13.99 -1.41 12.32
C SER A 45 13.28 -2.10 11.14
N ASN A 46 12.35 -1.48 10.42
CA ASN A 46 11.64 -2.13 9.29
C ASN A 46 12.37 -2.04 7.95
N ILE A 47 12.22 -0.94 7.19
CA ILE A 47 12.86 -0.74 5.90
C ILE A 47 14.38 -0.67 6.07
N GLY A 48 14.86 0.00 7.12
CA GLY A 48 16.29 0.19 7.35
C GLY A 48 17.09 -1.11 7.51
N SER A 49 16.47 -2.16 8.07
CA SER A 49 17.15 -3.43 8.34
C SER A 49 16.56 -4.65 7.61
N GLY A 50 15.36 -4.52 7.05
CA GLY A 50 14.60 -5.59 6.40
C GLY A 50 14.58 -5.49 4.88
N HIS A 51 14.13 -6.55 4.22
CA HIS A 51 13.95 -6.57 2.76
C HIS A 51 12.63 -5.95 2.38
N VAL A 52 12.63 -5.10 1.35
CA VAL A 52 11.40 -4.47 0.84
C VAL A 52 10.94 -5.19 -0.43
N SER A 53 9.65 -5.48 -0.49
CA SER A 53 8.99 -5.96 -1.69
C SER A 53 7.96 -4.95 -2.17
N TRP A 54 7.79 -4.86 -3.48
CA TRP A 54 6.80 -4.00 -4.14
C TRP A 54 5.75 -4.86 -4.83
N TYR A 55 4.50 -4.46 -4.69
CA TYR A 55 3.34 -5.13 -5.25
C TYR A 55 2.51 -4.14 -6.07
N GLN A 56 1.94 -4.64 -7.16
CA GLN A 56 0.97 -3.96 -8.00
C GLN A 56 -0.36 -4.69 -7.88
N GLN A 57 -1.44 -3.95 -7.67
CA GLN A 57 -2.78 -4.49 -7.64
C GLN A 57 -3.68 -3.71 -8.59
N ILE A 58 -4.15 -4.40 -9.62
CA ILE A 58 -5.23 -3.87 -10.47
C ILE A 58 -6.55 -4.12 -9.72
N PRO A 59 -7.47 -3.15 -9.65
CA PRO A 59 -8.75 -3.33 -8.97
C PRO A 59 -9.47 -4.60 -9.41
N GLY A 60 -9.88 -5.43 -8.44
CA GLY A 60 -10.53 -6.72 -8.71
C GLY A 60 -9.59 -7.90 -8.98
N THR A 61 -8.27 -7.70 -8.89
CA THR A 61 -7.26 -8.77 -9.07
C THR A 61 -6.45 -9.01 -7.79
N ALA A 62 -5.76 -10.15 -7.75
CA ALA A 62 -4.79 -10.44 -6.70
C ALA A 62 -3.51 -9.60 -6.88
N PRO A 63 -2.87 -9.13 -5.80
CA PRO A 63 -1.61 -8.40 -5.88
C PRO A 63 -0.52 -9.22 -6.58
N LYS A 64 0.13 -8.61 -7.58
CA LYS A 64 1.31 -9.15 -8.29
C LYS A 64 2.58 -8.54 -7.70
N ARG A 65 3.55 -9.36 -7.34
CA ARG A 65 4.87 -8.89 -6.86
C ARG A 65 5.72 -8.40 -8.04
N LEU A 66 6.21 -7.17 -7.95
CA LEU A 66 7.08 -6.54 -8.93
C LEU A 66 8.56 -6.70 -8.58
N ILE A 67 8.90 -6.26 -7.37
CA ILE A 67 10.27 -6.27 -6.83
C ILE A 67 10.25 -7.02 -5.49
N TYR A 68 11.32 -7.74 -5.21
CA TYR A 68 11.61 -8.39 -3.94
C TYR A 68 13.07 -8.10 -3.54
N SER A 69 13.42 -8.38 -2.28
CA SER A 69 14.77 -8.14 -1.77
C SER A 69 15.31 -6.73 -2.09
N SER A 70 14.42 -5.74 -2.07
CA SER A 70 14.65 -4.31 -2.33
C SER A 70 15.01 -3.92 -3.77
N ALA A 71 15.64 -4.78 -4.57
CA ALA A 71 16.08 -4.46 -5.93
C ALA A 71 15.90 -5.59 -6.94
N SER A 72 15.59 -6.82 -6.50
CA SER A 72 15.45 -7.97 -7.37
C SER A 72 14.07 -7.99 -8.02
N ARG A 73 14.03 -8.10 -9.34
CA ARG A 73 12.78 -8.10 -10.10
C ARG A 73 12.19 -9.51 -10.17
N ALA A 74 10.88 -9.65 -9.96
CA ALA A 74 10.21 -10.94 -10.11
C ALA A 74 10.16 -11.40 -11.57
N SER A 75 10.06 -12.71 -11.79
CA SER A 75 9.93 -13.27 -13.14
C SER A 75 8.65 -12.78 -13.84
N GLY A 76 8.74 -12.48 -15.13
CA GLY A 76 7.60 -11.97 -15.92
C GLY A 76 7.18 -10.52 -15.59
N VAL A 77 8.05 -9.76 -14.92
CA VAL A 77 7.89 -8.32 -14.72
C VAL A 77 8.77 -7.57 -15.75
N PRO A 78 8.22 -6.61 -16.51
CA PRO A 78 8.97 -5.87 -17.53
C PRO A 78 10.20 -5.15 -16.97
N ASP A 79 11.22 -4.97 -17.81
CA ASP A 79 12.52 -4.34 -17.51
C ASP A 79 12.43 -2.85 -17.08
N ARG A 80 11.29 -2.22 -17.36
CA ARG A 80 10.95 -0.86 -16.94
C ARG A 80 10.72 -0.63 -15.43
N PHE A 81 10.46 -1.69 -14.67
CA PHE A 81 10.24 -1.61 -13.21
C PHE A 81 11.52 -1.85 -12.39
N SER A 82 12.06 -0.85 -11.70
CA SER A 82 13.23 -1.04 -10.83
C SER A 82 12.93 -0.67 -9.39
N GLY A 83 13.56 -1.37 -8.45
CA GLY A 83 13.47 -1.05 -7.03
C GLY A 83 14.82 -0.66 -6.47
N SER A 84 14.79 0.20 -5.45
CA SER A 84 15.97 0.55 -4.67
C SER A 84 15.60 0.84 -3.22
N ARG A 85 16.61 0.91 -2.35
CA ARG A 85 16.47 1.30 -0.95
C ARG A 85 17.67 2.11 -0.51
N SER A 86 17.41 3.24 0.13
CA SER A 86 18.42 4.08 0.77
C SER A 86 17.97 4.42 2.20
N GLY A 87 18.77 4.02 3.19
CA GLY A 87 18.39 4.14 4.60
C GLY A 87 17.02 3.54 4.88
N ASN A 88 16.10 4.40 5.31
CA ASN A 88 14.73 4.05 5.73
C ASN A 88 13.69 4.21 4.63
N THR A 89 14.13 4.47 3.41
CA THR A 89 13.27 4.77 2.28
C THR A 89 13.53 3.77 1.16
N ALA A 90 12.48 3.07 0.75
CA ALA A 90 12.46 2.28 -0.46
C ALA A 90 11.80 3.07 -1.59
N THR A 91 12.18 2.72 -2.81
CA THR A 91 11.73 3.41 -4.01
C THR A 91 11.44 2.40 -5.10
N LEU A 92 10.28 2.55 -5.76
CA LEU A 92 9.94 1.88 -7.00
C LEU A 92 9.98 2.91 -8.12
N THR A 93 10.73 2.62 -9.17
CA THR A 93 10.83 3.44 -10.36
C THR A 93 10.20 2.68 -11.52
N ILE A 94 9.32 3.35 -12.25
CA ILE A 94 8.67 2.84 -13.46
C ILE A 94 9.12 3.77 -14.58
N SER A 95 10.05 3.30 -15.42
CA SER A 95 10.43 4.03 -16.63
C SER A 95 9.43 3.76 -17.75
N GLY A 96 9.24 4.71 -18.66
CA GLY A 96 8.38 4.49 -19.82
C GLY A 96 6.94 4.10 -19.45
N LEU A 97 6.30 4.87 -18.57
CA LEU A 97 4.96 4.61 -18.03
C LEU A 97 3.95 4.25 -19.13
N GLN A 98 3.20 3.17 -18.93
CA GLN A 98 2.20 2.65 -19.88
C GLN A 98 0.78 2.76 -19.31
N ALA A 99 -0.24 2.65 -20.17
CA ALA A 99 -1.64 2.72 -19.72
C ALA A 99 -1.99 1.56 -18.78
N GLU A 100 -1.35 0.40 -18.97
CA GLU A 100 -1.54 -0.79 -18.13
C GLU A 100 -0.89 -0.67 -16.75
N ASP A 101 -0.10 0.38 -16.51
CA ASP A 101 0.56 0.63 -15.23
C ASP A 101 -0.37 1.37 -14.23
N GLU A 102 -1.60 1.72 -14.64
CA GLU A 102 -2.63 2.27 -13.74
C GLU A 102 -3.11 1.19 -12.75
N ALA A 103 -2.65 1.30 -11.50
CA ALA A 103 -2.90 0.31 -10.45
C ALA A 103 -2.64 0.91 -9.06
N ASP A 104 -3.06 0.19 -8.03
CA ASP A 104 -2.64 0.45 -6.66
C ASP A 104 -1.26 -0.20 -6.42
N TYR A 105 -0.35 0.54 -5.79
CA TYR A 105 1.01 0.07 -5.51
C TYR A 105 1.30 0.03 -4.01
N TYR A 106 1.83 -1.08 -3.54
CA TYR A 106 2.10 -1.32 -2.11
C TYR A 106 3.54 -1.74 -1.88
N CYS A 107 4.17 -1.20 -0.84
CA CYS A 107 5.42 -1.73 -0.30
C CYS A 107 5.15 -2.60 0.93
N GLY A 108 5.94 -3.66 1.09
CA GLY A 108 5.96 -4.48 2.30
C GLY A 108 7.38 -4.75 2.74
N THR A 109 7.62 -4.89 4.05
CA THR A 109 8.93 -5.30 4.59
C THR A 109 8.83 -6.64 5.30
N LEU A 110 9.83 -7.50 5.06
CA LEU A 110 10.04 -8.72 5.83
C LEU A 110 11.15 -8.49 6.86
N TYR A 111 10.87 -8.77 8.13
CA TYR A 111 11.91 -8.94 9.14
C TYR A 111 12.52 -10.33 9.00
N SER A 112 13.85 -10.40 9.00
CA SER A 112 14.63 -11.63 8.86
C SER A 112 14.55 -12.60 10.05
N SER A 113 13.65 -12.43 11.02
CA SER A 113 13.59 -13.33 12.20
C SER A 113 12.59 -14.48 12.12
N TRP A 114 11.62 -14.50 11.23
CA TRP A 114 10.94 -15.74 10.83
C TRP A 114 10.02 -15.42 9.65
N SER A 115 10.01 -16.31 8.67
CA SER A 115 9.19 -16.29 7.45
C SER A 115 7.70 -16.00 7.71
N SER A 116 7.29 -14.74 7.65
CA SER A 116 5.89 -14.32 7.58
C SER A 116 5.78 -13.03 6.77
N ASP A 117 5.16 -13.12 5.60
CA ASP A 117 4.82 -11.96 4.76
C ASP A 117 3.79 -11.08 5.49
N THR A 118 4.26 -10.06 6.21
CA THR A 118 3.37 -9.04 6.77
C THR A 118 3.13 -8.00 5.68
N VAL A 119 1.96 -8.05 5.04
CA VAL A 119 1.45 -6.91 4.27
C VAL A 119 1.25 -5.77 5.26
N LEU A 120 2.05 -4.71 5.13
CA LEU A 120 1.97 -3.56 6.03
C LEU A 120 0.84 -2.67 5.57
N GLN A 121 -0.01 -2.26 6.51
CA GLN A 121 -1.11 -1.35 6.24
C GLN A 121 -0.54 0.03 5.91
N ALA A 122 -0.55 0.40 4.64
CA ALA A 122 -0.40 1.80 4.25
C ALA A 122 -1.59 2.56 4.83
N CYS A 123 -1.34 3.65 5.55
CA CYS A 123 -2.41 4.58 5.95
C CYS A 123 -2.93 5.33 4.72
N GLY A 124 -3.70 4.64 3.88
CA GLY A 124 -4.61 5.22 2.91
C GLY A 124 -6.04 5.02 3.43
N GLU A 125 -6.80 6.09 3.55
CA GLU A 125 -8.17 6.04 4.05
C GLU A 125 -9.05 5.19 3.11
N VAL A 126 -9.43 4.00 3.57
CA VAL A 126 -10.38 3.12 2.86
C VAL A 126 -11.78 3.69 3.07
N ARG A 127 -12.20 4.60 2.19
CA ARG A 127 -13.61 5.01 2.15
C ARG A 127 -14.39 3.98 1.32
N GLN A 128 -15.07 3.05 1.99
CA GLN A 128 -16.12 2.24 1.36
C GLN A 128 -17.12 3.19 0.68
N LYS A 129 -17.42 2.96 -0.60
CA LYS A 129 -18.53 3.61 -1.29
C LYS A 129 -19.81 2.86 -0.92
N PRO A 130 -20.75 3.44 -0.15
CA PRO A 130 -22.05 2.81 0.04
C PRO A 130 -22.79 2.83 -1.29
N ALA A 131 -23.41 1.70 -1.65
CA ALA A 131 -24.45 1.69 -2.66
C ALA A 131 -25.70 2.35 -2.05
N VAL A 132 -26.25 3.36 -2.71
CA VAL A 132 -27.53 3.97 -2.33
C VAL A 132 -28.41 4.05 -3.58
N PRO A 133 -29.70 3.70 -3.44
CA PRO A 133 -30.73 4.69 -3.77
C PRO A 133 -31.87 4.67 -2.69
N PRO A 134 -32.89 5.53 -2.78
CA PRO A 134 -32.89 6.89 -2.20
C PRO A 134 -34.07 7.14 -1.22
N VAL A 135 -34.06 8.26 -0.48
CA VAL A 135 -35.19 9.21 -0.28
C VAL A 135 -34.95 10.23 0.84
N MET A 136 -35.21 11.51 0.49
CA MET A 136 -35.49 12.76 1.24
C MET A 136 -34.89 13.04 2.64
N GLY A 137 -34.20 14.20 2.74
CA GLY A 137 -34.44 15.13 3.86
C GLY A 137 -33.23 15.80 4.53
N LEU A 138 -33.01 17.08 4.21
CA LEU A 138 -32.36 18.16 4.98
C LEU A 138 -30.90 18.04 5.49
N LEU A 139 -30.03 18.76 4.76
CA LEU A 139 -29.07 19.79 5.23
C LEU A 139 -28.26 19.52 6.51
N CYS A 140 -27.07 18.96 6.31
CA CYS A 140 -25.85 19.54 6.86
C CYS A 140 -24.96 19.91 5.66
N ALA A 141 -24.41 21.12 5.62
CA ALA A 141 -23.40 21.48 4.65
C ALA A 141 -22.16 20.60 4.89
N ALA A 142 -22.09 19.50 4.15
CA ALA A 142 -20.91 18.65 4.09
C ALA A 142 -19.73 19.50 3.58
N PRO A 143 -18.49 19.29 4.05
CA PRO A 143 -17.34 19.70 3.27
C PRO A 143 -17.55 19.08 1.89
N THR A 144 -17.57 19.93 0.87
CA THR A 144 -17.79 19.53 -0.51
C THR A 144 -16.95 18.27 -0.75
N PRO A 145 -17.56 17.12 -1.09
CA PRO A 145 -16.78 16.03 -1.61
C PRO A 145 -16.14 16.64 -2.85
N ARG A 146 -14.82 16.89 -2.78
CA ARG A 146 -14.06 17.20 -3.99
C ARG A 146 -14.49 16.10 -4.95
N PRO A 147 -15.10 16.47 -6.08
CA PRO A 147 -15.66 15.49 -6.98
C PRO A 147 -14.56 14.46 -7.24
N ARG A 148 -14.94 13.21 -7.47
CA ARG A 148 -14.14 12.42 -8.41
C ARG A 148 -14.06 13.30 -9.64
N GLN A 149 -13.00 14.10 -9.72
CA GLN A 149 -12.58 14.70 -10.94
C GLN A 149 -12.23 13.47 -11.77
N LEU A 150 -13.24 13.01 -12.51
CA LEU A 150 -13.14 12.97 -13.96
C LEU A 150 -12.40 14.26 -14.37
N LEU A 151 -11.08 14.24 -14.20
CA LEU A 151 -10.19 15.13 -14.90
C LEU A 151 -9.82 14.34 -16.15
N PRO A 152 -10.32 14.79 -17.31
CA PRO A 152 -10.21 14.10 -18.58
C PRO A 152 -8.81 14.36 -19.14
N TRP A 153 -7.81 13.62 -18.71
CA TRP A 153 -6.47 13.73 -19.31
C TRP A 153 -5.91 12.34 -19.60
N LEU A 154 -6.65 11.66 -20.49
CA LEU A 154 -6.20 10.88 -21.64
C LEU A 154 -4.86 10.15 -21.45
N VAL A 155 -4.89 8.82 -21.33
CA VAL A 155 -4.72 7.94 -22.50
C VAL A 155 -5.03 8.66 -23.84
N TRP A 156 -3.94 9.11 -24.47
CA TRP A 156 -3.73 9.96 -25.67
C TRP A 156 -3.51 11.46 -25.43
#